data_AF-A0A448UZ57-F1
#
_entry.id   AF-A0A448UZ57-F1
#
_cell.length_a   1.000
_cell.length_b   1.000
_cell.length_c   1.000
_cell.angle_alpha   90.00
_cell.angle_beta   90.00
_cell.angle_gamma   90.00
#
_symmetry.space_group_name_H-M   'P 1'
#
loop_
_entity.id
_entity.type
_entity.pdbx_description
1 polymer ?
#
loop_
_entity_poly.entity_id
_entity_poly.type
_entity_poly.pdbx_seq_one_letter_code
_entity_poly.pdbx_strand_id
1 'polypeptide(L)'
;MHACGHDIHQTVMLGVALALHELNEKTPLGRSVRILFQPAEEQLPGGAVQMIEQGLLRNIPRAFALHCDPKVELGKIGTRIGAITSASDTIKIHLSGHGGHTSRPHLTEDLIYAMSQIAVQVPSVLTRRTDVRSGVLVAWGR
;
A
#
# COMPACT_ATOMS: atom_id res chain seq x y z
N MET A 1 -0.80 -4.78 16.26
CA MET A 1 -1.94 -3.84 16.28
C MET A 1 -2.54 -3.80 14.88
N HIS A 2 -3.87 -3.90 14.74
CA HIS A 2 -4.57 -3.79 13.44
C HIS A 2 -4.97 -2.33 13.16
N ALA A 3 -3.98 -1.47 12.91
CA ALA A 3 -4.21 -0.03 12.76
C ALA A 3 -4.93 0.35 11.43
N CYS A 4 -4.93 -0.55 10.45
CA CYS A 4 -5.59 -0.37 9.16
C CYS A 4 -6.97 -1.06 9.07
N GLY A 5 -7.43 -1.67 10.17
CA GLY A 5 -8.75 -2.33 10.23
C GLY A 5 -8.83 -3.67 9.51
N HIS A 6 -7.69 -4.34 9.28
CA HIS A 6 -7.65 -5.65 8.60
C HIS A 6 -8.40 -6.74 9.38
N ASP A 7 -8.50 -6.63 10.69
CA ASP A 7 -9.37 -7.46 11.54
C ASP A 7 -10.86 -7.29 11.19
N ILE A 8 -11.31 -6.05 10.99
CA ILE A 8 -12.67 -5.75 10.54
C ILE A 8 -12.90 -6.32 9.14
N HIS A 9 -11.98 -6.11 8.20
CA HIS A 9 -12.15 -6.61 6.82
C HIS A 9 -12.25 -8.13 6.78
N GLN A 10 -11.41 -8.84 7.53
CA GLN A 10 -11.43 -10.30 7.64
C GLN A 10 -12.76 -10.79 8.23
N THR A 11 -13.23 -10.14 9.30
CA THR A 11 -14.51 -10.48 9.96
C THR A 11 -15.71 -10.26 9.02
N VAL A 12 -15.75 -9.11 8.34
CA VAL A 12 -16.80 -8.80 7.37
C VAL A 12 -16.79 -9.81 6.22
N MET A 13 -15.61 -10.15 5.70
CA MET A 13 -15.51 -11.07 4.57
C MET A 13 -15.88 -12.51 4.94
N LEU A 14 -15.57 -12.96 6.16
CA LEU A 14 -16.10 -14.21 6.68
C LEU A 14 -17.63 -14.19 6.76
N GLY A 15 -18.23 -13.11 7.27
CA GLY A 15 -19.68 -12.94 7.31
C GLY A 15 -20.33 -12.99 5.92
N VAL A 16 -19.73 -12.33 4.93
CA VAL A 16 -20.17 -12.41 3.52
C VAL A 16 -20.08 -13.82 2.96
N ALA A 17 -19.00 -14.56 3.26
CA ALA A 17 -18.84 -15.94 2.81
C ALA A 17 -19.98 -16.84 3.36
N LEU A 18 -20.29 -16.69 4.65
CA LEU A 18 -21.38 -17.42 5.31
C LEU A 18 -22.75 -17.05 4.72
N ALA A 19 -23.02 -15.75 4.55
CA ALA A 19 -24.28 -15.27 4.00
C ALA A 19 -24.50 -15.73 2.55
N LEU A 20 -23.45 -15.68 1.71
CA LEU A 20 -23.53 -16.16 0.32
C LEU A 20 -23.74 -17.67 0.25
N HIS A 21 -23.11 -18.44 1.17
CA HIS A 21 -23.33 -19.87 1.26
C HIS A 21 -24.80 -20.19 1.63
N GLU A 22 -25.34 -19.54 2.67
CA GLU A 22 -26.73 -19.71 3.07
C GLU A 22 -27.69 -19.34 1.94
N LEU A 23 -27.41 -18.25 1.22
CA LEU A 23 -28.24 -17.82 0.09
C LEU A 23 -28.21 -18.85 -1.04
N ASN A 24 -27.04 -19.41 -1.35
CA ASN A 24 -26.87 -20.42 -2.38
C ASN A 24 -27.62 -21.72 -2.06
N GLU A 25 -27.67 -22.13 -0.78
CA GLU A 25 -28.45 -23.30 -0.34
C GLU A 25 -29.96 -23.10 -0.56
N LYS A 26 -30.46 -21.88 -0.33
CA LYS A 26 -31.89 -21.55 -0.52
C LYS A 26 -32.25 -21.31 -1.99
N THR A 27 -31.38 -20.62 -2.72
CA THR A 27 -31.59 -20.26 -4.13
C THR A 27 -30.21 -20.15 -4.80
N PRO A 28 -29.87 -21.07 -5.72
CA PRO A 28 -28.54 -21.09 -6.33
C PRO A 28 -28.16 -19.76 -6.98
N LEU A 29 -26.95 -19.27 -6.72
CA LEU A 29 -26.46 -17.96 -7.17
C LEU A 29 -26.27 -17.86 -8.70
N GLY A 30 -26.37 -18.98 -9.43
CA GLY A 30 -26.18 -19.07 -10.88
C GLY A 30 -24.72 -18.93 -11.35
N ARG A 31 -23.81 -18.46 -10.49
CA ARG A 31 -22.36 -18.37 -10.73
C ARG A 31 -21.59 -18.62 -9.43
N SER A 32 -20.34 -19.06 -9.56
CA SER A 32 -19.43 -19.21 -8.43
C SER A 32 -18.90 -17.85 -7.97
N VAL A 33 -18.80 -17.68 -6.65
CA VAL A 33 -18.10 -16.55 -6.01
C VAL A 33 -16.86 -17.08 -5.33
N ARG A 34 -15.71 -16.42 -5.54
CA ARG A 34 -14.45 -16.75 -4.87
C ARG A 34 -14.17 -15.70 -3.80
N ILE A 35 -14.05 -16.15 -2.55
CA ILE A 35 -13.68 -15.31 -1.42
C ILE A 35 -12.17 -15.42 -1.22
N LEU A 36 -11.47 -14.28 -1.18
CA LEU A 36 -10.02 -14.21 -1.08
C LEU A 36 -9.63 -13.48 0.19
N PHE A 37 -8.90 -14.16 1.07
CA PHE A 37 -8.30 -13.56 2.26
C PHE A 37 -6.83 -13.27 1.95
N GLN A 38 -6.54 -12.05 1.54
CA GLN A 38 -5.19 -11.65 1.14
C GLN A 38 -4.29 -11.41 2.36
N PRO A 39 -3.10 -12.05 2.44
CA PRO A 39 -2.12 -11.75 3.48
C PRO A 39 -1.22 -10.57 3.09
N ALA A 40 -0.44 -10.08 4.06
CA ALA A 40 0.74 -9.23 3.84
C ALA A 40 0.50 -7.96 2.98
N GLU A 41 -0.67 -7.34 3.06
CA GLU A 41 -0.99 -6.12 2.29
C GLU A 41 -0.04 -4.96 2.65
N GLU A 42 0.30 -4.80 3.93
CA GLU A 42 1.15 -3.71 4.46
C GLU A 42 2.64 -3.77 4.05
N GLN A 43 3.06 -4.86 3.41
CA GLN A 43 4.47 -5.06 3.03
C GLN A 43 4.58 -4.96 1.52
N LEU A 44 5.62 -4.30 1.00
CA LEU A 44 5.93 -4.36 -0.42
C LEU A 44 6.75 -5.63 -0.72
N PRO A 45 6.43 -6.40 -1.78
CA PRO A 45 5.50 -6.11 -2.88
C PRO A 45 4.02 -6.50 -2.63
N GLY A 46 3.68 -6.99 -1.45
CA GLY A 46 2.31 -7.32 -1.03
C GLY A 46 1.96 -8.79 -1.30
N GLY A 47 0.99 -9.32 -0.54
CA GLY A 47 0.50 -10.68 -0.79
C GLY A 47 -0.33 -10.81 -2.08
N ALA A 48 -0.87 -9.71 -2.60
CA ALA A 48 -1.65 -9.71 -3.84
C ALA A 48 -0.87 -10.30 -5.04
N VAL A 49 0.41 -9.95 -5.17
CA VAL A 49 1.27 -10.40 -6.27
C VAL A 49 1.39 -11.93 -6.26
N GLN A 50 1.68 -12.51 -5.10
CA GLN A 50 1.79 -13.96 -4.94
C GLN A 50 0.47 -14.68 -5.22
N MET A 51 -0.66 -14.11 -4.78
CA MET A 51 -2.00 -14.66 -5.06
C MET A 51 -2.32 -14.67 -6.56
N ILE A 52 -1.91 -13.62 -7.29
CA ILE A 52 -2.07 -13.54 -8.74
C ILE A 52 -1.22 -14.59 -9.44
N GLU A 53 0.05 -14.74 -9.03
CA GLU A 53 0.98 -15.75 -9.57
C GLU A 53 0.47 -17.18 -9.36
N GLN A 54 -0.15 -17.45 -8.22
CA GLN A 54 -0.84 -18.72 -7.92
C GLN A 54 -2.09 -18.94 -8.79
N GLY A 55 -2.50 -17.96 -9.59
CA GLY A 55 -3.63 -18.06 -10.51
C GLY A 55 -4.98 -17.86 -9.84
N LEU A 56 -5.04 -17.28 -8.64
CA LEU A 56 -6.29 -17.10 -7.88
C LEU A 56 -7.27 -16.13 -8.55
N LEU A 57 -6.81 -15.31 -9.50
CA LEU A 57 -7.66 -14.42 -10.31
C LEU A 57 -7.93 -14.93 -11.73
N ARG A 58 -7.46 -16.13 -12.11
CA ARG A 58 -7.73 -16.69 -13.43
C ARG A 58 -9.24 -16.87 -13.62
N ASN A 59 -9.74 -16.44 -14.78
CA ASN A 59 -11.15 -16.50 -15.19
C ASN A 59 -12.12 -15.74 -14.26
N ILE A 60 -11.64 -14.74 -13.51
CA ILE A 60 -12.48 -13.85 -12.70
C ILE A 60 -12.78 -12.57 -13.49
N PRO A 61 -14.02 -12.34 -13.95
CA PRO A 61 -14.35 -11.19 -14.78
C PRO A 61 -14.49 -9.88 -13.99
N ARG A 62 -14.74 -9.98 -12.67
CA ARG A 62 -14.93 -8.84 -11.77
C ARG A 62 -14.45 -9.21 -10.36
N ALA A 63 -13.79 -8.26 -9.70
CA ALA A 63 -13.40 -8.34 -8.30
C ALA A 63 -13.97 -7.13 -7.55
N PHE A 64 -14.29 -7.34 -6.28
CA PHE A 64 -14.77 -6.31 -5.37
C PHE A 64 -13.90 -6.35 -4.12
N ALA A 65 -13.61 -5.16 -3.58
CA ALA A 65 -12.89 -4.99 -2.32
C ALA A 65 -13.48 -3.79 -1.58
N LEU A 66 -13.31 -3.78 -0.25
CA LEU A 66 -13.73 -2.68 0.60
C LEU A 66 -12.63 -2.40 1.62
N HIS A 67 -12.55 -1.14 2.04
CA HIS A 67 -11.67 -0.71 3.12
C HIS A 67 -12.49 0.14 4.09
N CYS A 68 -12.30 -0.04 5.39
CA CYS A 68 -12.86 0.87 6.38
C CYS A 68 -12.00 2.13 6.43
N ASP A 69 -12.44 3.19 5.74
CA ASP A 69 -11.75 4.48 5.75
C ASP A 69 -12.31 5.36 6.88
N PRO A 70 -11.49 5.76 7.88
CA PRO A 70 -11.93 6.63 8.97
C PRO A 70 -12.36 8.03 8.51
N LYS A 71 -12.09 8.41 7.26
CA LYS A 71 -12.52 9.68 6.66
C LYS A 71 -13.94 9.62 6.07
N VAL A 72 -14.52 8.44 5.95
CA VAL A 72 -15.89 8.25 5.43
C VAL A 72 -16.85 8.15 6.61
N GLU A 73 -17.89 8.99 6.63
CA GLU A 73 -18.91 8.97 7.68
C GLU A 73 -19.63 7.62 7.77
N LEU A 74 -20.00 7.23 8.98
CA LEU A 74 -20.75 6.01 9.25
C LEU A 74 -22.04 5.95 8.40
N GLY A 75 -22.33 4.77 7.84
CA GLY A 75 -23.49 4.54 6.98
C GLY A 75 -23.31 5.01 5.53
N LYS A 76 -22.16 5.60 5.17
CA LYS A 76 -21.85 5.98 3.79
C LYS A 76 -20.81 5.05 3.16
N ILE A 77 -20.88 4.94 1.83
CA ILE A 77 -19.90 4.20 1.02
C ILE A 77 -19.33 5.18 -0.02
N GLY A 78 -18.01 5.39 0.05
CA GLY A 78 -17.27 6.16 -0.95
C GLY A 78 -16.89 5.28 -2.14
N THR A 79 -17.15 5.76 -3.36
CA THR A 79 -16.70 5.09 -4.59
C THR A 79 -16.16 6.11 -5.58
N ARG A 80 -15.34 5.65 -6.53
CA ARG A 80 -14.80 6.48 -7.61
C ARG A 80 -14.63 5.63 -8.87
N ILE A 81 -14.90 6.22 -10.03
CA ILE A 81 -14.51 5.66 -11.32
C ILE A 81 -13.07 6.07 -11.63
N GLY A 82 -12.23 5.10 -11.98
CA GLY A 82 -10.80 5.29 -12.23
C GLY A 82 -9.96 5.09 -10.96
N ALA A 83 -8.74 5.66 -10.96
CA ALA A 83 -7.79 5.48 -9.86
C ALA A 83 -8.31 6.04 -8.53
N ILE A 84 -8.29 5.21 -7.48
CA ILE A 84 -8.73 5.58 -6.13
C ILE A 84 -7.56 5.65 -5.13
N THR A 85 -6.48 4.92 -5.36
CA THR A 85 -5.23 4.94 -4.58
C THR A 85 -4.02 5.25 -5.46
N SER A 86 -2.93 5.67 -4.84
CA SER A 86 -1.64 5.89 -5.52
C SER A 86 -0.84 4.59 -5.63
N ALA A 87 -0.07 4.44 -6.70
CA ALA A 87 1.02 3.48 -6.72
C ALA A 87 2.11 3.91 -5.72
N SER A 88 2.76 2.95 -5.08
CA SER A 88 3.82 3.17 -4.10
C SER A 88 4.98 2.20 -4.33
N ASP A 89 6.17 2.64 -3.94
CA ASP A 89 7.39 1.82 -3.95
C ASP A 89 8.34 2.30 -2.84
N THR A 90 9.33 1.49 -2.48
CA THR A 90 10.36 1.82 -1.48
C THR A 90 11.73 1.97 -2.12
N ILE A 91 12.36 3.12 -1.90
CA ILE A 91 13.74 3.38 -2.27
C ILE A 91 14.63 3.25 -1.03
N LYS A 92 15.75 2.54 -1.16
CA LYS A 92 16.79 2.45 -0.11
C LYS A 92 18.05 3.18 -0.57
N ILE A 93 18.47 4.18 0.20
CA ILE A 93 19.68 4.95 -0.08
C ILE A 93 20.76 4.51 0.93
N HIS A 94 21.88 4.03 0.43
CA HIS A 94 23.04 3.70 1.24
C HIS A 94 24.15 4.71 0.98
N LEU A 95 24.65 5.35 2.04
CA LEU A 95 25.76 6.28 1.98
C LEU A 95 26.98 5.66 2.67
N SER A 96 28.14 5.80 2.05
CA SER A 96 29.40 5.26 2.56
C SER A 96 30.54 6.24 2.28
N GLY A 97 31.49 6.32 3.20
CA GLY A 97 32.65 7.20 3.13
C GLY A 97 33.63 6.86 4.25
N HIS A 98 34.82 7.44 4.20
CA HIS A 98 35.87 7.22 5.17
C HIS A 98 35.68 8.12 6.40
N GLY A 99 35.83 7.50 7.57
CA GLY A 99 35.92 8.24 8.83
C GLY A 99 37.29 8.89 9.01
N GLY A 100 37.41 9.68 10.07
CA GLY A 100 38.68 10.26 10.47
C GLY A 100 38.55 11.14 11.69
N HIS A 101 39.59 11.91 11.98
CA HIS A 101 39.60 12.79 13.15
C HIS A 101 38.66 13.99 12.92
N THR A 102 37.74 14.25 13.86
CA THR A 102 36.70 15.29 13.72
C THR A 102 37.25 16.71 13.52
N SER A 103 38.47 16.99 14.00
CA SER A 103 39.15 18.27 13.75
C SER A 103 39.77 18.42 12.35
N ARG A 104 39.73 17.38 11.52
CA ARG A 104 40.24 17.38 10.14
C ARG A 104 39.13 16.98 9.15
N PRO A 105 38.02 17.74 9.10
CA PRO A 105 36.87 17.37 8.28
C PRO A 105 37.20 17.30 6.78
N HIS A 106 38.23 18.02 6.33
CA HIS A 106 38.72 17.97 4.94
C HIS A 106 39.38 16.63 4.55
N LEU A 107 39.60 15.72 5.51
CA LEU A 107 40.10 14.35 5.29
C LEU A 107 39.02 13.28 5.52
N THR A 108 37.75 13.68 5.70
CA THR A 108 36.64 12.78 6.00
C THR A 108 35.43 13.08 5.12
N GLU A 109 34.60 12.09 4.88
CA GLU A 109 33.30 12.28 4.25
C GLU A 109 32.21 12.47 5.30
N ASP A 110 31.59 13.66 5.32
CA ASP A 110 30.48 13.95 6.22
C ASP A 110 29.16 13.35 5.69
N LEU A 111 28.93 12.08 6.02
CA LEU A 111 27.73 11.36 5.63
C LEU A 111 26.47 11.92 6.29
N ILE A 112 26.57 12.56 7.47
CA ILE A 112 25.43 13.18 8.15
C ILE A 112 24.96 14.41 7.38
N TYR A 113 25.91 15.25 6.93
CA TYR A 113 25.61 16.38 6.06
C TYR A 113 24.99 15.91 4.73
N ALA A 114 25.60 14.92 4.08
CA ALA A 114 25.08 14.36 2.83
C ALA A 114 23.65 13.82 2.98
N MET A 115 23.39 13.03 4.04
CA MET A 115 22.07 12.50 4.36
C MET A 115 21.05 13.61 4.62
N SER A 116 21.44 14.66 5.34
CA SER A 116 20.59 15.81 5.64
C SER A 116 20.21 16.59 4.37
N GLN A 117 21.15 16.76 3.45
CA GLN A 117 20.85 17.36 2.14
C GLN A 117 19.88 16.49 1.33
N ILE A 118 20.09 15.18 1.27
CA ILE A 118 19.17 14.26 0.57
C ILE A 118 17.78 14.33 1.18
N ALA A 119 17.68 14.27 2.51
CA ALA A 119 16.42 14.26 3.24
C ALA A 119 15.56 15.50 2.93
N VAL A 120 16.18 16.68 2.88
CA VAL A 120 15.47 17.94 2.65
C VAL A 120 15.26 18.22 1.15
N GLN A 121 16.30 18.02 0.33
CA GLN A 121 16.30 18.50 -1.05
C GLN A 121 15.46 17.63 -1.98
N VAL A 122 15.46 16.31 -1.80
CA VAL A 122 14.76 15.42 -2.72
C VAL A 122 13.24 15.69 -2.75
N PRO A 123 12.50 15.73 -1.62
CA PRO A 123 11.09 16.11 -1.64
C PRO A 123 10.87 17.52 -2.21
N SER A 124 11.75 18.47 -1.90
CA SER A 124 11.67 19.85 -2.41
C SER A 124 11.78 19.93 -3.93
N VAL A 125 12.73 19.20 -4.53
CA VAL A 125 12.96 19.18 -5.98
C VAL A 125 11.88 18.42 -6.72
N LEU A 126 11.37 17.31 -6.15
CA LEU A 126 10.35 16.47 -6.76
C LEU A 126 9.12 17.29 -7.18
N THR A 127 8.61 18.14 -6.28
CA THR A 127 7.43 18.99 -6.56
C THR A 127 7.62 19.93 -7.76
N ARG A 128 8.87 20.27 -8.12
CA ARG A 128 9.21 21.13 -9.26
C ARG A 128 9.52 20.35 -10.55
N ARG A 129 9.66 19.03 -10.45
CA ARG A 129 10.03 18.13 -11.56
C ARG A 129 8.88 17.24 -12.02
N THR A 130 7.78 17.20 -11.28
CA THR A 130 6.56 16.45 -11.60
C THR A 130 5.48 17.39 -12.14
N ASP A 131 4.58 16.88 -13.00
CA ASP A 131 3.38 17.63 -13.41
C ASP A 131 2.56 17.98 -12.18
N VAL A 132 2.11 19.23 -12.07
CA VAL A 132 1.33 19.74 -10.93
C VAL A 132 -0.02 19.02 -10.74
N ARG A 133 -0.50 18.31 -11.77
CA ARG A 133 -1.73 17.50 -11.72
C ARG A 133 -1.46 16.08 -11.22
N SER A 134 -0.20 15.67 -11.13
CA SER A 134 0.19 14.37 -10.59
C SER A 134 0.40 14.48 -9.08
N GLY A 135 -0.36 13.69 -8.31
CA GLY A 135 -0.11 13.53 -6.88
C GLY A 135 1.13 12.66 -6.66
N VAL A 136 2.27 13.28 -6.38
CA VAL A 136 3.52 12.59 -6.06
C VAL A 136 3.96 13.00 -4.66
N LEU A 137 4.29 12.01 -3.84
CA LEU A 137 4.78 12.20 -2.48
C LEU A 137 6.00 11.29 -2.28
N VAL A 138 7.05 11.86 -1.71
CA VAL A 138 8.16 11.09 -1.11
C VAL A 138 8.18 11.44 0.36
N ALA A 139 8.13 10.40 1.18
CA ALA A 139 8.27 10.50 2.62
C ALA A 139 9.47 9.64 3.05
N TRP A 140 10.29 10.19 3.93
CA TRP A 140 11.35 9.42 4.56
C TRP A 140 10.81 8.72 5.78
N GLY A 141 10.96 7.40 5.80
CA GLY A 141 10.58 6.57 6.93
C GLY A 141 11.17 5.19 6.81
N ARG A 142 11.92 4.79 7.84
CA ARG A 142 11.57 3.65 8.68
C ARG A 142 12.19 3.89 10.05
#